data_AF-A8GMW5-F1
#
_entry.id   AF-A8GMW5-F1
#
_cell.length_a   1.000
_cell.length_b   1.000
_cell.length_c   1.000
_cell.angle_alpha   90.00
_cell.angle_beta   90.00
_cell.angle_gamma   90.00
#
_symmetry.space_group_name_H-M   'P 1'
#
loop_
_entity.id
_entity.type
_entity.pdbx_description
1 polymer ?
#
loop_
_entity_poly.entity_id
_entity_poly.type
_entity_poly.pdbx_seq_one_letter_code
_entity_poly.pdbx_strand_id
1 'polypeptide(L)'
;MTQIDQTDKIELENILKSCLNPKVEEEMIGSIAHHWLQEGMEQGIQIQKAQDMEMVKAEKITLAKKMLSIKEPINKIIDFTGLTKREIEKLK
;
A
#
# COMPACT_ATOMS: atom_id res chain seq x y z
N MET A 1 -7.38 -8.68 -8.98
CA MET A 1 -8.36 -8.92 -7.91
C MET A 1 -9.62 -8.18 -8.27
N THR A 2 -10.76 -8.87 -8.29
CA THR A 2 -12.07 -8.24 -8.47
C THR A 2 -12.43 -7.56 -7.15
N GLN A 3 -12.64 -6.25 -7.15
CA GLN A 3 -13.17 -5.56 -5.97
C GLN A 3 -14.65 -5.87 -5.86
N ILE A 4 -15.03 -6.48 -4.73
CA ILE A 4 -16.43 -6.67 -4.34
C ILE A 4 -16.90 -5.34 -3.74
N ASP A 5 -17.86 -4.70 -4.40
CA ASP A 5 -18.39 -3.42 -3.95
C ASP A 5 -19.45 -3.57 -2.84
N GLN A 6 -19.97 -2.47 -2.30
CA GLN A 6 -20.97 -2.56 -1.24
C GLN A 6 -22.29 -3.20 -1.69
N THR A 7 -22.66 -3.05 -2.97
CA THR A 7 -23.87 -3.64 -3.56
C THR A 7 -23.74 -5.16 -3.60
N ASP A 8 -22.59 -5.66 -4.06
CA ASP A 8 -22.29 -7.10 -4.09
C ASP A 8 -22.39 -7.73 -2.69
N LYS A 9 -21.89 -7.02 -1.67
CA LYS A 9 -21.93 -7.48 -0.27
C LYS A 9 -23.37 -7.57 0.25
N ILE A 10 -24.21 -6.59 -0.08
CA ILE A 10 -25.62 -6.56 0.31
C ILE A 10 -26.41 -7.66 -0.40
N GLU A 11 -26.15 -7.90 -1.69
CA GLU A 11 -26.79 -8.97 -2.45
C GLU A 11 -26.41 -10.35 -1.87
N LEU A 12 -25.15 -10.56 -1.55
CA LEU A 12 -24.67 -11.78 -0.90
C LEU A 12 -25.34 -11.99 0.47
N GLU A 13 -25.44 -10.95 1.30
CA GLU A 13 -26.14 -11.01 2.60
C GLU A 13 -27.61 -11.44 2.43
N ASN A 14 -28.30 -10.88 1.45
CA ASN A 14 -29.70 -11.22 1.16
C ASN A 14 -29.86 -12.67 0.67
N ILE A 15 -28.95 -13.14 -0.18
CA ILE A 15 -28.95 -14.55 -0.64
C ILE A 15 -28.75 -15.49 0.55
N LEU A 16 -27.77 -15.22 1.40
CA LEU A 16 -27.46 -16.05 2.58
C LEU A 16 -28.65 -16.11 3.54
N LYS A 17 -29.29 -14.96 3.84
CA LYS A 17 -30.52 -14.87 4.64
C LYS A 17 -31.68 -15.68 4.08
N SER A 18 -31.80 -15.76 2.76
CA SER A 18 -32.91 -16.46 2.10
C SER A 18 -32.75 -17.98 2.08
N CYS A 19 -31.52 -18.48 2.21
CA CYS A 19 -31.17 -19.87 1.90
C CYS A 19 -30.61 -20.65 3.11
N LEU A 20 -30.26 -19.98 4.22
CA LEU A 20 -29.66 -20.59 5.41
C LEU A 20 -30.59 -20.56 6.62
N ASN A 21 -30.37 -21.49 7.55
CA ASN A 21 -30.99 -21.38 8.87
C ASN A 21 -30.24 -20.32 9.71
N PRO A 22 -30.89 -19.69 10.71
CA PRO A 22 -30.32 -18.53 11.40
C PRO A 22 -28.95 -18.76 12.03
N LYS A 23 -28.69 -19.97 12.55
CA LYS A 23 -27.42 -20.28 13.20
C LYS A 23 -26.27 -20.37 12.18
N VAL A 24 -26.51 -21.05 11.06
CA VAL A 24 -25.52 -21.17 9.98
C VAL A 24 -25.33 -19.83 9.27
N GLU A 25 -26.40 -19.05 9.11
CA GLU A 25 -26.34 -17.69 8.59
C GLU A 25 -25.41 -16.81 9.44
N GLU A 26 -25.63 -16.77 10.76
CA GLU A 26 -24.84 -15.94 11.69
C GLU A 26 -23.35 -16.31 11.67
N GLU A 27 -23.02 -17.60 11.71
CA GLU A 27 -21.64 -18.09 11.64
C GLU A 27 -20.97 -17.72 10.30
N MET A 28 -21.70 -17.83 9.19
CA MET A 28 -21.17 -17.58 7.85
C MET A 28 -20.98 -16.09 7.58
N ILE A 29 -21.98 -15.25 7.92
CA ILE A 29 -21.88 -13.79 7.80
C ILE A 29 -20.76 -13.27 8.71
N GLY A 30 -20.63 -13.78 9.94
CA GLY A 30 -19.55 -13.42 10.85
C GLY A 30 -18.17 -13.73 10.28
N SER A 31 -18.00 -14.91 9.67
CA SER A 31 -16.75 -15.31 9.03
C SER A 31 -16.40 -14.43 7.82
N ILE A 32 -17.38 -14.09 6.98
CA ILE A 32 -17.20 -13.21 5.82
C ILE A 32 -16.82 -11.79 6.26
N ALA A 33 -17.52 -11.24 7.26
CA ALA A 33 -17.21 -9.93 7.82
C ALA A 33 -15.79 -9.86 8.40
N HIS A 34 -15.38 -10.91 9.12
CA HIS A 34 -14.02 -11.01 9.65
C HIS A 34 -12.98 -11.02 8.52
N HIS A 35 -13.21 -11.80 7.47
CA HIS A 35 -12.32 -11.88 6.32
C HIS A 35 -12.16 -10.52 5.62
N TRP A 36 -13.26 -9.83 5.29
CA TRP A 36 -13.19 -8.50 4.67
C TRP A 36 -12.49 -7.46 5.56
N LEU A 37 -12.70 -7.52 6.88
CA LEU A 37 -12.00 -6.64 7.81
C LEU A 37 -10.49 -6.90 7.77
N GLN A 38 -10.08 -8.17 7.76
CA GLN A 38 -8.67 -8.54 7.65
C GLN A 38 -8.06 -8.08 6.33
N GLU A 39 -8.71 -8.36 5.19
CA GLU A 39 -8.24 -7.91 3.88
C GLU A 39 -8.10 -6.39 3.81
N GLY A 40 -9.07 -5.65 4.37
CA GLY A 40 -9.01 -4.18 4.44
C GLY A 40 -7.83 -3.67 5.25
N MET A 41 -7.53 -4.29 6.39
CA MET A 41 -6.36 -3.96 7.21
C MET A 41 -5.04 -4.25 6.46
N GLU A 42 -4.93 -5.41 5.82
CA GLU A 42 -3.75 -5.79 5.04
C GLU A 42 -3.51 -4.84 3.86
N GLN A 43 -4.57 -4.43 3.16
CA GLN A 43 -4.49 -3.43 2.11
C GLN A 43 -4.04 -2.07 2.66
N GLY A 44 -4.61 -1.63 3.79
CA GLY A 44 -4.21 -0.39 4.45
C GLY A 44 -2.73 -0.38 4.83
N ILE A 45 -2.21 -1.47 5.40
CA ILE A 45 -0.79 -1.63 5.74
C ILE A 45 0.09 -1.54 4.48
N GLN A 46 -0.32 -2.18 3.39
CA GLN A 46 0.44 -2.14 2.14
C GLN A 46 0.47 -0.73 1.52
N ILE A 47 -0.65 -0.02 1.55
CA ILE A 47 -0.74 1.37 1.09
C ILE A 47 0.18 2.26 1.92
N GLN A 48 0.12 2.14 3.26
CA GLN A 48 0.99 2.93 4.14
C GLN A 48 2.47 2.67 3.86
N LYS A 49 2.87 1.39 3.73
CA LYS A 49 4.26 1.04 3.38
C LYS A 49 4.70 1.63 2.04
N ALA A 50 3.82 1.66 1.04
CA ALA A 50 4.12 2.26 -0.25
C ALA A 50 4.34 3.78 -0.12
N GLN A 51 3.48 4.46 0.63
CA GLN A 51 3.61 5.90 0.91
C GLN A 51 4.89 6.22 1.68
N ASP A 52 5.22 5.43 2.70
CA ASP A 52 6.45 5.61 3.48
C ASP A 52 7.70 5.45 2.59
N MET A 53 7.72 4.43 1.72
CA MET A 53 8.80 4.22 0.76
C MET A 53 8.94 5.37 -0.23
N GLU A 54 7.82 5.92 -0.72
CA GLU A 54 7.82 7.07 -1.61
C GLU A 54 8.38 8.33 -0.92
N MET A 55 7.99 8.57 0.34
CA MET A 55 8.50 9.67 1.15
C MET A 55 10.01 9.54 1.36
N VAL A 56 10.51 8.37 1.76
CA VAL A 56 11.96 8.11 1.92
C VAL A 56 12.70 8.34 0.61
N LYS A 57 12.12 7.94 -0.53
CA LYS A 57 12.72 8.17 -1.85
C LYS A 57 12.78 9.67 -2.17
N ALA A 58 11.74 10.44 -1.86
CA ALA A 58 11.71 11.89 -2.07
C ALA A 58 12.77 12.62 -1.22
N GLU A 59 12.96 12.20 0.03
CA GLU A 59 14.01 12.73 0.91
C GLU A 59 15.41 12.47 0.36
N LYS A 60 15.69 11.23 -0.10
CA LYS A 60 16.96 10.86 -0.75
C LYS A 60 17.24 11.72 -1.98
N ILE A 61 16.23 11.93 -2.84
CA ILE A 61 16.34 12.80 -4.02
C ILE A 61 16.63 14.25 -3.62
N THR A 62 15.96 14.75 -2.58
CA THR A 62 16.15 16.12 -2.08
C THR A 62 17.57 16.31 -1.55
N LEU A 63 18.09 15.35 -0.79
CA LEU A 63 19.46 15.35 -0.30
C LEU A 63 20.46 15.32 -1.47
N ALA A 64 20.25 14.43 -2.45
CA ALA A 64 21.12 14.34 -3.63
C ALA A 64 21.19 15.67 -4.41
N LYS A 65 20.05 16.35 -4.62
CA LYS A 65 20.00 17.66 -5.27
C LYS A 65 20.79 18.72 -4.51
N LYS A 66 20.65 18.76 -3.17
CA LYS A 66 21.44 19.67 -2.32
C LYS A 66 22.94 19.40 -2.47
N MET A 67 23.36 18.14 -2.41
CA MET A 67 24.77 17.76 -2.56
C MET A 67 25.33 18.06 -3.96
N LEU A 68 24.53 17.86 -5.02
CA LEU A 68 24.90 18.28 -6.37
C LEU A 68 25.10 19.79 -6.48
N SER A 69 24.24 20.59 -5.82
CA SER A 69 24.32 22.05 -5.84
C SER A 69 25.62 22.59 -5.22
N ILE A 70 26.16 21.89 -4.22
CA ILE A 70 27.45 22.19 -3.58
C ILE A 70 28.63 21.44 -4.23
N LYS A 71 28.42 20.83 -5.41
CA LYS A 71 29.42 20.14 -6.21
C LYS A 71 30.11 18.96 -5.52
N GLU A 72 29.41 18.27 -4.62
CA GLU A 72 29.95 17.07 -3.97
C GLU A 72 30.19 15.94 -5.01
N PRO A 73 31.22 15.11 -4.82
CA PRO A 73 31.51 14.00 -5.73
C PRO A 73 30.36 13.01 -5.82
N ILE A 74 30.08 12.49 -7.01
CA ILE A 74 29.00 11.52 -7.26
C ILE A 74 29.11 10.29 -6.35
N ASN A 75 30.32 9.77 -6.11
CA ASN A 75 30.52 8.62 -5.22
C ASN A 75 30.04 8.91 -3.80
N LYS A 76 30.32 10.11 -3.27
CA LYS A 76 29.83 10.52 -1.95
C LYS A 76 28.31 10.63 -1.94
N ILE A 77 27.70 11.16 -2.99
CA ILE A 77 26.23 11.24 -3.08
C ILE A 77 25.60 9.84 -3.08
N ILE A 78 26.21 8.88 -3.77
CA ILE A 78 25.79 7.47 -3.76
C ILE A 78 25.85 6.91 -2.32
N ASP A 79 26.97 7.11 -1.62
CA ASP A 79 27.16 6.58 -0.27
C ASP A 79 26.12 7.13 0.74
N PHE A 80 25.78 8.43 0.64
CA PHE A 80 24.85 9.07 1.56
C PHE A 80 23.36 8.85 1.23
N THR A 81 23.02 8.66 -0.05
CA THR A 81 21.61 8.58 -0.48
C THR A 81 21.18 7.16 -0.86
N GLY A 82 22.14 6.29 -1.18
CA GLY A 82 21.90 4.97 -1.75
C GLY A 82 21.32 5.01 -3.18
N LEU A 83 21.26 6.19 -3.82
CA LEU A 83 20.84 6.32 -5.22
C LEU A 83 21.94 5.80 -6.15
N THR A 84 21.54 5.23 -7.28
CA THR A 84 22.49 4.81 -8.31
C THR A 84 23.07 6.01 -9.05
N LYS A 85 24.26 5.82 -9.64
CA LYS A 85 24.88 6.84 -10.52
C LYS A 85 23.91 7.32 -11.61
N ARG A 86 23.17 6.40 -12.23
CA ARG A 86 22.16 6.70 -13.26
C ARG A 86 21.02 7.58 -12.72
N GLU A 87 20.54 7.31 -11.51
CA GLU A 87 19.50 8.13 -10.89
C GLU A 87 20.02 9.54 -10.59
N ILE A 88 21.22 9.66 -10.04
CA ILE A 88 21.85 10.96 -9.73
C ILE A 88 22.10 11.77 -11.02
N GLU A 89 22.52 11.13 -12.10
CA GLU A 89 22.72 11.78 -13.41
C GLU A 89 21.42 12.37 -13.97
N LYS A 90 20.27 11.75 -13.70
CA LYS A 90 18.95 12.28 -14.08
C LYS A 90 18.49 13.47 -13.22
N LEU A 91 19.19 13.78 -12.12
CA LEU A 91 18.88 14.90 -11.23
C LEU A 91 19.64 16.18 -11.57
N LYS A 92 20.62 16.11 -12.49
CA LYS A 92 21.36 17.26 -13.02
C LYS A 92 20.53 18.01 -14.06
#